data_AF-A0A5C9BRB0-F1
#
_entry.id   AF-A0A5C9BRB0-F1
#
_cell.length_a   1.000
_cell.length_b   1.000
_cell.length_c   1.000
_cell.angle_alpha   90.00
_cell.angle_beta   90.00
_cell.angle_gamma   90.00
#
_symmetry.space_group_name_H-M   'P 1'
#
loop_
_entity.id
_entity.type
_entity.pdbx_description
1 polymer ?
#
loop_
_entity_poly.entity_id
_entity_poly.type
_entity_poly.pdbx_seq_one_letter_code
_entity_poly.pdbx_strand_id
1 'polypeptide(L)'
;MSDSDGIQTQKKLVAALLDGRRYPHAAKSVRVIETHISWVLLAGRYAYKIKKALNLGFLDFTALAARRFYCMEEIRLNRRLAPEIYLDVISIGGTPEQPGFGAHPAREYAVRMKRFASTAPMDRLLSRNLVTPGHMDSLAATLARFHGGLPAAEAGSAFGTVAAIRAAALQNFEQLQPLLKEPADIKAAGELHRATEAACTACENRFEERRARGLVRECHGDLHFGNIALIGGEPVPFDGIEFNPELRWIDVMSEIAFPVMDLMQHRRPDFAYRLLNAYLEATGDYGGVSVLRFYIAYRATVRAKVSAIRAAQAGCLSRSGAANALADCRSHLALAGDALDRKRPALIITCGLPGSGKSTFAQAALERLHAVRIRSDVERKRLFGLAPLANSRSPAGGGLYGAAATHRTYARLLELARELLVAGFPVIVDAAFLKQDERDPFRELARLLAVPFAIASTEAGEATLKARILKRQQQANDASEADLAVLDELRATRQPLSLQERDCAVVIHNGEGSNIAKDEPAWKKLERLLIPSR
;
A
#
# COMPACT_ATOMS: atom_id res chain seq x y z
N MET A 1 -43.06 3.54 0.89
CA MET A 1 -42.63 3.53 -0.53
C MET A 1 -41.74 2.32 -0.70
N SER A 2 -42.02 1.42 -1.64
CA SER A 2 -41.12 0.31 -1.94
C SER A 2 -39.81 0.84 -2.54
N ASP A 3 -38.71 0.08 -2.45
CA ASP A 3 -37.40 0.46 -3.03
C ASP A 3 -37.50 0.90 -4.51
N SER A 4 -38.42 0.27 -5.26
CA SER A 4 -38.72 0.60 -6.65
C SER A 4 -39.23 2.04 -6.84
N ASP A 5 -40.09 2.51 -5.93
CA ASP A 5 -40.73 3.84 -6.01
C ASP A 5 -39.74 4.97 -5.66
N GLY A 6 -38.85 4.72 -4.69
CA GLY A 6 -37.75 5.62 -4.32
C GLY A 6 -36.75 5.82 -5.46
N ILE A 7 -36.26 4.74 -6.06
CA ILE A 7 -35.35 4.80 -7.21
C ILE A 7 -36.01 5.48 -8.41
N GLN A 8 -37.29 5.17 -8.70
CA GLN A 8 -37.97 5.77 -9.84
C GLN A 8 -38.15 7.29 -9.67
N THR A 9 -38.45 7.73 -8.46
CA THR A 9 -38.48 9.16 -8.10
C THR A 9 -37.10 9.81 -8.31
N GLN A 10 -36.02 9.15 -7.85
CA GLN A 10 -34.67 9.65 -8.05
C GLN A 10 -34.26 9.70 -9.52
N LYS A 11 -34.67 8.74 -10.37
CA LYS A 11 -34.38 8.76 -11.81
C LYS A 11 -34.97 10.01 -12.47
N LYS A 12 -36.19 10.40 -12.12
CA LYS A 12 -36.80 11.66 -12.61
C LYS A 12 -36.01 12.88 -12.15
N LEU A 13 -35.65 12.92 -10.87
CA LEU A 13 -34.81 13.97 -10.29
C LEU A 13 -33.45 14.08 -11.00
N VAL A 14 -32.76 12.97 -11.20
CA VAL A 14 -31.46 12.91 -11.90
C VAL A 14 -31.59 13.35 -13.35
N ALA A 15 -32.64 12.91 -14.05
CA ALA A 15 -32.91 13.33 -15.43
C ALA A 15 -33.15 14.84 -15.53
N ALA A 16 -33.92 15.43 -14.62
CA ALA A 16 -34.14 16.87 -14.57
C ALA A 16 -32.85 17.65 -14.26
N LEU A 17 -31.98 17.10 -13.40
CA LEU A 17 -30.66 17.68 -13.08
C LEU A 17 -29.62 17.53 -14.20
N LEU A 18 -29.96 16.95 -15.35
CA LEU A 18 -29.10 17.06 -16.55
C LEU A 18 -29.20 18.43 -17.21
N ASP A 19 -30.21 19.24 -16.88
CA ASP A 19 -30.29 20.65 -17.30
C ASP A 19 -29.28 21.50 -16.53
N GLY A 20 -28.23 21.93 -17.22
CA GLY A 20 -27.15 22.75 -16.68
C GLY A 20 -27.61 24.10 -16.09
N ARG A 21 -28.78 24.61 -16.46
CA ARG A 21 -29.35 25.86 -15.92
C ARG A 21 -29.82 25.74 -14.46
N ARG A 22 -29.94 24.50 -13.95
CA ARG A 22 -30.36 24.23 -12.56
C ARG A 22 -29.24 24.36 -11.54
N TYR A 23 -27.99 24.52 -12.00
CA TYR A 23 -26.83 24.59 -11.12
C TYR A 23 -26.55 26.03 -10.70
N PRO A 24 -26.08 26.27 -9.46
CA PRO A 24 -25.76 27.62 -8.96
C PRO A 24 -24.51 28.22 -9.63
N HIS A 25 -23.85 27.47 -10.51
CA HIS A 25 -22.68 27.88 -11.28
C HIS A 25 -22.89 27.52 -12.75
N ALA A 26 -22.09 28.12 -13.63
CA ALA A 26 -22.11 27.76 -15.05
C ALA A 26 -21.81 26.26 -15.26
N ALA A 27 -22.76 25.55 -15.86
CA ALA A 27 -22.63 24.14 -16.25
C ALA A 27 -23.19 23.98 -17.68
N LYS A 28 -22.33 24.08 -18.70
CA LYS A 28 -22.77 23.99 -20.10
C LYS A 28 -23.37 22.63 -20.46
N SER A 29 -22.84 21.56 -19.87
CA SER A 29 -23.34 20.20 -19.99
C SER A 29 -23.16 19.46 -18.68
N VAL A 30 -24.07 18.51 -18.44
CA VAL A 30 -24.03 17.64 -17.27
C VAL A 30 -24.00 16.20 -17.75
N ARG A 31 -23.03 15.43 -17.25
CA ARG A 31 -22.94 13.99 -17.52
C ARG A 31 -23.21 13.22 -16.24
N VAL A 32 -24.11 12.24 -16.30
CA VAL A 32 -24.32 11.30 -15.21
C VAL A 32 -23.37 10.11 -15.33
N ILE A 33 -22.77 9.70 -14.22
CA ILE A 33 -22.13 8.41 -14.04
C ILE A 33 -22.94 7.66 -12.99
N GLU A 34 -23.47 6.50 -13.36
CA GLU A 34 -24.21 5.64 -12.45
C GLU A 34 -23.26 4.61 -11.83
N THR A 35 -23.22 4.54 -10.50
CA THR A 35 -22.51 3.50 -9.75
C THR A 35 -23.50 2.51 -9.14
N HIS A 36 -23.03 1.49 -8.43
CA HIS A 36 -23.92 0.52 -7.78
C HIS A 36 -24.84 1.17 -6.74
N ILE A 37 -24.36 2.20 -6.01
CA ILE A 37 -25.09 2.83 -4.90
C ILE A 37 -25.30 4.34 -5.05
N SER A 38 -24.89 4.95 -6.18
CA SER A 38 -24.97 6.41 -6.36
C SER A 38 -25.15 6.84 -7.80
N TRP A 39 -25.62 8.07 -7.97
CA TRP A 39 -25.60 8.86 -9.19
C TRP A 39 -24.55 9.96 -9.03
N VAL A 40 -23.61 10.11 -9.97
CA VAL A 40 -22.59 11.17 -9.94
C VAL A 40 -22.82 12.09 -11.13
N LEU A 41 -23.29 13.31 -10.86
CA LEU A 41 -23.55 14.35 -11.86
C LEU A 41 -22.30 15.21 -12.02
N LEU A 42 -21.65 15.15 -13.18
CA LEU A 42 -20.49 15.98 -13.51
C LEU A 42 -20.97 17.28 -14.17
N ALA A 43 -20.90 18.40 -13.46
CA ALA A 43 -21.41 19.70 -13.88
C ALA A 43 -20.32 20.77 -13.78
N GLY A 44 -19.75 21.16 -14.93
CA GLY A 44 -18.67 22.15 -14.97
C GLY A 44 -17.46 21.72 -14.11
N ARG A 45 -17.11 22.57 -13.12
CA ARG A 45 -16.00 22.36 -12.17
C ARG A 45 -16.33 21.42 -11.01
N TYR A 46 -17.59 21.01 -10.87
CA TYR A 46 -18.05 20.24 -9.73
C TYR A 46 -18.61 18.87 -10.14
N ALA A 47 -18.67 17.97 -9.16
CA ALA A 47 -19.40 16.72 -9.22
C ALA A 47 -20.38 16.65 -8.04
N TYR A 48 -21.56 16.09 -8.27
CA TYR A 48 -22.59 15.93 -7.24
C TYR A 48 -22.95 14.46 -7.12
N LYS A 49 -22.63 13.84 -5.99
CA LYS A 49 -22.92 12.41 -5.72
C LYS A 49 -24.21 12.30 -4.91
N ILE A 50 -25.24 11.73 -5.51
CA ILE A 50 -26.55 11.44 -4.91
C ILE A 50 -26.61 9.95 -4.61
N LYS A 51 -26.91 9.58 -3.36
CA LYS A 51 -27.03 8.19 -2.95
C LYS A 51 -28.33 7.58 -3.44
N LYS A 52 -28.30 6.37 -3.98
CA LYS A 52 -29.51 5.68 -4.47
C LYS A 52 -30.42 5.28 -3.32
N ALA A 53 -31.71 5.49 -3.44
CA ALA A 53 -32.71 5.12 -2.44
C ALA A 53 -33.01 3.62 -2.51
N LEU A 54 -32.12 2.79 -1.95
CA LEU A 54 -32.19 1.33 -2.03
C LEU A 54 -31.64 0.66 -0.77
N ASN A 55 -31.98 -0.61 -0.57
CA ASN A 55 -31.40 -1.46 0.47
C ASN A 55 -30.71 -2.70 -0.16
N LEU A 56 -29.44 -2.92 0.17
CA LEU A 56 -28.64 -4.07 -0.32
C LEU A 56 -28.28 -5.08 0.78
N GLY A 57 -28.93 -4.99 1.94
CA GLY A 57 -28.65 -5.81 3.13
C GLY A 57 -27.42 -5.34 3.92
N PHE A 58 -26.31 -5.04 3.24
CA PHE A 58 -25.12 -4.44 3.87
C PHE A 58 -25.17 -2.91 3.96
N LEU A 59 -26.21 -2.30 3.40
CA LEU A 59 -26.41 -0.86 3.33
C LEU A 59 -27.89 -0.54 3.11
N ASP A 60 -28.42 0.44 3.84
CA ASP A 60 -29.76 0.97 3.67
C ASP A 60 -29.76 2.50 3.47
N PHE A 61 -30.12 2.92 2.25
CA PHE A 61 -30.28 4.32 1.85
C PHE A 61 -31.73 4.68 1.51
N THR A 62 -32.71 3.84 1.87
CA THR A 62 -34.12 4.04 1.53
C THR A 62 -34.68 5.32 2.16
N ALA A 63 -34.36 5.57 3.43
CA ALA A 63 -34.75 6.77 4.16
C ALA A 63 -33.92 8.00 3.76
N LEU A 64 -34.59 9.14 3.54
CA LEU A 64 -33.94 10.42 3.26
C LEU A 64 -32.96 10.83 4.38
N ALA A 65 -33.33 10.57 5.64
CA ALA A 65 -32.47 10.84 6.79
C ALA A 65 -31.17 10.01 6.75
N ALA A 66 -31.24 8.74 6.33
CA ALA A 66 -30.07 7.90 6.14
C ALA A 66 -29.18 8.43 5.02
N ARG A 67 -29.75 8.83 3.88
CA ARG A 67 -28.96 9.46 2.79
C ARG A 67 -28.28 10.74 3.23
N ARG A 68 -28.95 11.60 4.02
CA ARG A 68 -28.32 12.78 4.63
C ARG A 68 -27.15 12.39 5.51
N PHE A 69 -27.36 11.45 6.44
CA PHE A 69 -26.34 10.97 7.38
C PHE A 69 -25.11 10.47 6.63
N TYR A 70 -25.27 9.59 5.65
CA TYR A 70 -24.15 9.05 4.91
C TYR A 70 -23.49 10.06 3.94
N CYS A 71 -24.20 11.09 3.47
CA CYS A 71 -23.55 12.20 2.78
C CYS A 71 -22.61 12.96 3.73
N MET A 72 -23.01 13.15 4.99
CA MET A 72 -22.16 13.79 6.00
C MET A 72 -20.98 12.90 6.38
N GLU A 73 -21.19 11.58 6.53
CA GLU A 73 -20.11 10.63 6.80
C GLU A 73 -19.10 10.59 5.64
N GLU A 74 -19.56 10.64 4.40
CA GLU A 74 -18.66 10.70 3.24
C GLU A 74 -17.77 11.96 3.29
N ILE A 75 -18.33 13.12 3.64
CA ILE A 75 -17.56 14.36 3.87
C ILE A 75 -16.57 14.17 5.04
N ARG A 76 -17.03 13.67 6.19
CA ARG A 76 -16.19 13.47 7.39
C ARG A 76 -14.99 12.59 7.09
N LEU A 77 -15.22 11.46 6.42
CA LEU A 77 -14.22 10.44 6.19
C LEU A 77 -13.24 10.82 5.09
N ASN A 78 -13.74 11.34 3.96
CA ASN A 78 -12.90 11.58 2.79
C ASN A 78 -12.11 12.90 2.85
N ARG A 79 -12.59 13.91 3.59
CA ARG A 79 -11.79 15.14 3.81
C ARG A 79 -10.48 14.89 4.54
N ARG A 80 -10.33 13.78 5.25
CA ARG A 80 -9.08 13.41 5.95
C ARG A 80 -7.90 13.21 4.98
N LEU A 81 -8.18 12.80 3.74
CA LEU A 81 -7.17 12.55 2.69
C LEU A 81 -7.36 13.44 1.46
N ALA A 82 -8.58 13.93 1.21
CA ALA A 82 -8.93 14.72 0.03
C ALA A 82 -9.77 15.97 0.37
N PRO A 83 -9.29 16.88 1.25
CA PRO A 83 -10.05 18.05 1.68
C PRO A 83 -10.43 18.99 0.53
N GLU A 84 -9.63 19.05 -0.53
CA GLU A 84 -9.93 19.86 -1.72
C GLU A 84 -10.98 19.25 -2.65
N ILE A 85 -11.21 17.93 -2.57
CA ILE A 85 -12.22 17.25 -3.38
C ILE A 85 -13.58 17.37 -2.72
N TYR A 86 -13.68 17.14 -1.41
CA TYR A 86 -14.96 17.01 -0.70
C TYR A 86 -15.41 18.33 -0.07
N LEU A 87 -16.37 19.02 -0.71
CA LEU A 87 -16.67 20.43 -0.40
C LEU A 87 -17.79 20.65 0.60
N ASP A 88 -18.94 20.00 0.47
CA ASP A 88 -20.05 20.03 1.44
C ASP A 88 -21.18 19.07 1.04
N VAL A 89 -22.21 18.98 1.89
CA VAL A 89 -23.49 18.37 1.56
C VAL A 89 -24.49 19.46 1.23
N ILE A 90 -25.16 19.33 0.09
CA ILE A 90 -26.16 20.28 -0.40
C ILE A 90 -27.54 19.62 -0.43
N SER A 91 -28.57 20.36 0.00
CA SER A 91 -29.96 19.96 -0.14
C SER A 91 -30.42 20.07 -1.60
N ILE A 92 -31.35 19.20 -1.99
CA ILE A 92 -32.09 19.29 -3.24
C ILE A 92 -33.56 19.28 -2.88
N GLY A 93 -34.22 20.43 -3.07
CA GLY A 93 -35.66 20.61 -2.86
C GLY A 93 -36.41 20.66 -4.19
N GLY A 94 -37.69 21.05 -4.14
CA GLY A 94 -38.58 21.09 -5.31
C GLY A 94 -39.24 19.75 -5.61
N THR A 95 -39.91 19.62 -6.76
CA THR A 95 -40.46 18.34 -7.22
C THR A 95 -39.38 17.53 -7.97
N PRO A 96 -39.54 16.21 -8.14
CA PRO A 96 -38.60 15.42 -8.95
C PRO A 96 -38.41 15.94 -10.38
N GLU A 97 -39.43 16.57 -10.96
CA GLU A 97 -39.39 17.15 -12.30
C GLU A 97 -38.80 18.58 -12.30
N GLN A 98 -38.83 19.26 -11.15
CA GLN A 98 -38.28 20.60 -10.97
C GLN A 98 -37.38 20.70 -9.71
N PRO A 99 -36.26 19.95 -9.66
CA PRO A 99 -35.37 20.00 -8.52
C PRO A 99 -34.53 21.30 -8.52
N GLY A 100 -34.21 21.76 -7.32
CA GLY A 100 -33.35 22.93 -7.08
C GLY A 100 -32.33 22.68 -5.96
N PHE A 101 -31.07 22.99 -6.22
CA PHE A 101 -30.00 22.92 -5.22
C PHE A 101 -30.17 24.01 -4.15
N GLY A 102 -29.90 23.67 -2.90
CA GLY A 102 -30.07 24.56 -1.75
C GLY A 102 -31.54 24.83 -1.38
N ALA A 103 -32.49 24.24 -2.09
CA ALA A 103 -33.92 24.46 -1.85
C ALA A 103 -34.45 23.62 -0.67
N HIS A 104 -35.46 24.16 0.00
CA HIS A 104 -36.13 23.54 1.15
C HIS A 104 -37.65 23.46 0.94
N PRO A 105 -38.35 22.46 1.51
CA PRO A 105 -37.81 21.34 2.26
C PRO A 105 -36.97 20.41 1.37
N ALA A 106 -35.89 19.86 1.93
CA ALA A 106 -35.03 18.95 1.21
C ALA A 106 -35.80 17.66 0.89
N ARG A 107 -35.76 17.25 -0.37
CA ARG A 107 -36.29 15.96 -0.84
C ARG A 107 -35.19 14.98 -1.20
N GLU A 108 -33.97 15.48 -1.40
CA GLU A 108 -32.76 14.69 -1.60
C GLU A 108 -31.53 15.47 -1.09
N TYR A 109 -30.40 14.78 -0.94
CA TYR A 109 -29.10 15.36 -0.63
C TYR A 109 -28.05 14.92 -1.64
N ALA A 110 -27.05 15.77 -1.86
CA ALA A 110 -25.87 15.42 -2.64
C ALA A 110 -24.59 15.82 -1.91
N VAL A 111 -23.54 15.00 -2.06
CA VAL A 111 -22.17 15.40 -1.74
C VAL A 111 -21.65 16.23 -2.91
N ARG A 112 -21.36 17.50 -2.68
CA ARG A 112 -20.75 18.38 -3.67
C ARG A 112 -19.23 18.26 -3.59
N MET A 113 -18.62 17.99 -4.74
CA MET A 113 -17.19 17.73 -4.86
C MET A 113 -16.55 18.58 -5.94
N LYS A 114 -15.27 18.93 -5.79
CA LYS A 114 -14.45 19.48 -6.87
C LYS A 114 -14.11 18.35 -7.84
N ARG A 115 -14.42 18.56 -9.12
CA ARG A 115 -14.15 17.58 -10.16
C ARG A 115 -12.67 17.60 -10.53
N PHE A 116 -12.09 16.43 -10.76
CA PHE A 116 -10.77 16.25 -11.36
C PHE A 116 -10.88 15.54 -12.73
N ALA A 117 -9.78 15.53 -13.49
CA ALA A 117 -9.75 14.92 -14.81
C ALA A 117 -10.03 13.41 -14.72
N SER A 118 -10.85 12.88 -15.63
CA SER A 118 -11.14 11.44 -15.62
C SER A 118 -9.90 10.58 -15.90
N THR A 119 -8.80 11.14 -16.39
CA THR A 119 -7.53 10.43 -16.59
C THR A 119 -6.63 10.43 -15.35
N ALA A 120 -7.01 11.13 -14.28
CA ALA A 120 -6.21 11.26 -13.06
C ALA A 120 -6.15 10.01 -12.16
N PRO A 121 -7.17 9.12 -12.10
CA PRO A 121 -7.07 7.89 -11.33
C PRO A 121 -5.81 7.09 -11.66
N MET A 122 -5.11 6.60 -10.64
CA MET A 122 -3.77 6.04 -10.78
C MET A 122 -3.77 4.70 -11.52
N ASP A 123 -4.85 3.92 -11.48
CA ASP A 123 -5.05 2.72 -12.31
C ASP A 123 -4.93 3.04 -13.83
N ARG A 124 -5.49 4.18 -14.25
CA ARG A 124 -5.39 4.68 -15.64
C ARG A 124 -4.02 5.24 -15.97
N LEU A 125 -3.32 5.81 -14.99
CA LEU A 125 -1.95 6.28 -15.17
C LEU A 125 -0.96 5.11 -15.22
N LEU A 126 -1.19 4.05 -14.45
CA LEU A 126 -0.41 2.81 -14.46
C LEU A 126 -0.47 2.15 -15.84
N SER A 127 -1.66 1.99 -16.41
CA SER A 127 -1.82 1.40 -17.76
C SER A 127 -1.17 2.21 -18.88
N ARG A 128 -0.87 3.49 -18.61
CA ARG A 128 -0.17 4.41 -19.54
C ARG A 128 1.30 4.64 -19.18
N ASN A 129 1.84 3.95 -18.17
CA ASN A 129 3.21 4.13 -17.66
C ASN A 129 3.53 5.58 -17.21
N LEU A 130 2.54 6.30 -16.67
CA LEU A 130 2.69 7.68 -16.18
C LEU A 130 2.91 7.79 -14.67
N VAL A 131 2.89 6.66 -13.95
CA VAL A 131 3.23 6.63 -12.52
C VAL A 131 4.75 6.57 -12.36
N THR A 132 5.29 7.39 -11.45
CA THR A 132 6.72 7.50 -11.18
C THR A 132 7.06 6.89 -9.81
N PRO A 133 8.35 6.57 -9.55
CA PRO A 133 8.78 6.14 -8.22
C PRO A 133 8.46 7.17 -7.13
N GLY A 134 8.57 8.47 -7.43
CA GLY A 134 8.27 9.56 -6.49
C GLY A 134 6.79 9.59 -6.07
N HIS A 135 5.86 9.20 -6.94
CA HIS A 135 4.46 9.04 -6.55
C HIS A 135 4.30 7.94 -5.48
N MET A 136 5.03 6.84 -5.57
CA MET A 136 4.95 5.77 -4.57
C MET A 136 5.50 6.22 -3.21
N ASP A 137 6.60 6.97 -3.21
CA ASP A 137 7.19 7.51 -1.98
C ASP A 137 6.25 8.53 -1.30
N SER A 138 5.65 9.43 -2.08
CA SER A 138 4.71 10.43 -1.56
C SER A 138 3.43 9.78 -1.02
N LEU A 139 2.90 8.78 -1.73
CA LEU A 139 1.76 8.00 -1.26
C LEU A 139 2.09 7.27 0.04
N ALA A 140 3.23 6.58 0.13
CA ALA A 140 3.68 5.92 1.36
C ALA A 140 3.76 6.89 2.54
N ALA A 141 4.35 8.07 2.33
CA ALA A 141 4.49 9.09 3.36
C ALA A 141 3.12 9.63 3.82
N THR A 142 2.20 9.84 2.89
CA THR A 142 0.83 10.28 3.17
C THR A 142 0.08 9.23 3.99
N LEU A 143 0.15 7.96 3.59
CA LEU A 143 -0.51 6.87 4.29
C LEU A 143 0.10 6.60 5.67
N ALA A 144 1.43 6.68 5.81
CA ALA A 144 2.10 6.53 7.10
C ALA A 144 1.66 7.62 8.10
N ARG A 145 1.59 8.89 7.66
CA ARG A 145 1.07 9.98 8.49
C ARG A 145 -0.41 9.80 8.81
N PHE A 146 -1.23 9.46 7.81
CA PHE A 146 -2.66 9.26 7.98
C PHE A 146 -2.94 8.14 8.97
N HIS A 147 -2.42 6.94 8.72
CA HIS A 147 -2.60 5.80 9.63
C HIS A 147 -2.07 6.11 11.01
N GLY A 148 -0.85 6.67 11.12
CA GLY A 148 -0.22 7.03 12.39
C GLY A 148 -1.02 8.02 13.24
N GLY A 149 -1.76 8.94 12.60
CA GLY A 149 -2.61 9.93 13.26
C GLY A 149 -4.04 9.48 13.57
N LEU A 150 -4.47 8.33 13.08
CA LEU A 150 -5.80 7.79 13.40
C LEU A 150 -5.85 7.18 14.80
N PRO A 151 -6.97 7.32 15.53
CA PRO A 151 -7.18 6.62 16.79
C PRO A 151 -7.24 5.10 16.55
N ALA A 152 -6.76 4.34 17.53
CA ALA A 152 -6.97 2.91 17.58
C ALA A 152 -8.45 2.59 17.83
N ALA A 153 -8.90 1.43 17.36
CA ALA A 153 -10.22 0.91 17.70
C ALA A 153 -10.36 0.77 19.22
N GLU A 154 -11.55 1.05 19.73
CA GLU A 154 -11.84 0.96 21.17
C GLU A 154 -11.59 -0.46 21.69
N ALA A 155 -11.05 -0.55 22.91
CA ALA A 155 -10.86 -1.82 23.59
C ALA A 155 -12.22 -2.53 23.76
N GLY A 156 -12.31 -3.80 23.36
CA GLY A 156 -13.55 -4.57 23.38
C GLY A 156 -14.46 -4.40 22.15
N SER A 157 -14.16 -3.49 21.22
CA SER A 157 -14.86 -3.41 19.95
C SER A 157 -14.71 -4.71 19.13
N ALA A 158 -15.71 -5.05 18.32
CA ALA A 158 -15.67 -6.24 17.45
C ALA A 158 -14.68 -6.10 16.27
N PHE A 159 -14.20 -4.88 16.01
CA PHE A 159 -13.34 -4.57 14.88
C PHE A 159 -11.97 -5.23 14.97
N GLY A 160 -11.52 -5.74 13.83
CA GLY A 160 -10.22 -6.39 13.68
C GLY A 160 -10.01 -7.64 14.54
N THR A 161 -11.06 -8.22 15.11
CA THR A 161 -11.00 -9.54 15.75
C THR A 161 -10.64 -10.61 14.70
N VAL A 162 -9.98 -11.69 15.13
CA VAL A 162 -9.70 -12.84 14.24
C VAL A 162 -10.99 -13.35 13.57
N ALA A 163 -12.08 -13.44 14.34
CA ALA A 163 -13.38 -13.86 13.82
C ALA A 163 -13.91 -12.93 12.72
N ALA A 164 -13.84 -11.61 12.90
CA ALA A 164 -14.27 -10.64 11.90
C ALA A 164 -13.40 -10.70 10.63
N ILE A 165 -12.07 -10.78 10.79
CA ILE A 165 -11.14 -10.90 9.65
C ILE A 165 -11.41 -12.19 8.86
N ARG A 166 -11.56 -13.32 9.55
CA ARG A 166 -11.86 -14.61 8.93
C ARG A 166 -13.21 -14.58 8.20
N ALA A 167 -14.26 -14.11 8.86
CA ALA A 167 -15.59 -14.02 8.25
C ALA A 167 -15.55 -13.14 7.00
N ALA A 168 -14.94 -11.95 7.08
CA ALA A 168 -14.83 -11.04 5.95
C ALA A 168 -14.03 -11.62 4.78
N ALA A 169 -12.99 -12.42 5.05
CA ALA A 169 -12.20 -13.10 4.03
C ALA A 169 -12.99 -14.24 3.36
N LEU A 170 -13.59 -15.13 4.15
CA LEU A 170 -14.26 -16.33 3.65
C LEU A 170 -15.60 -16.04 2.96
N GLN A 171 -16.34 -15.01 3.41
CA GLN A 171 -17.59 -14.57 2.78
C GLN A 171 -17.40 -14.22 1.28
N ASN A 172 -16.20 -13.81 0.86
CA ASN A 172 -15.97 -13.54 -0.56
C ASN A 172 -16.09 -14.81 -1.42
N PHE A 173 -15.71 -15.97 -0.89
CA PHE A 173 -15.84 -17.23 -1.60
C PHE A 173 -17.29 -17.70 -1.67
N GLU A 174 -18.07 -17.51 -0.60
CA GLU A 174 -19.51 -17.79 -0.59
C GLU A 174 -20.26 -17.00 -1.68
N GLN A 175 -19.85 -15.75 -1.91
CA GLN A 175 -20.43 -14.88 -2.94
C GLN A 175 -19.85 -15.15 -4.34
N LEU A 176 -18.59 -15.57 -4.43
CA LEU A 176 -17.90 -15.82 -5.70
C LEU A 176 -18.28 -17.16 -6.32
N GLN A 177 -18.26 -18.24 -5.54
CA GLN A 177 -18.41 -19.62 -6.06
C GLN A 177 -19.69 -19.82 -6.88
N PRO A 178 -20.88 -19.30 -6.48
CA PRO A 178 -22.11 -19.44 -7.27
C PRO A 178 -22.05 -18.76 -8.64
N LEU A 179 -21.12 -17.82 -8.84
CA LEU A 179 -20.95 -17.08 -10.09
C LEU A 179 -20.01 -17.77 -11.08
N LEU A 180 -19.24 -18.76 -10.62
CA LEU A 180 -18.29 -19.51 -11.44
C LEU A 180 -18.98 -20.68 -12.11
N LYS A 181 -18.79 -20.82 -13.43
CA LYS A 181 -19.43 -21.85 -14.26
C LYS A 181 -18.45 -22.90 -14.78
N GLU A 182 -17.21 -22.50 -15.04
CA GLU A 182 -16.20 -23.41 -15.57
C GLU A 182 -15.66 -24.32 -14.45
N PRO A 183 -15.58 -25.65 -14.65
CA PRO A 183 -15.08 -26.58 -13.64
C PRO A 183 -13.68 -26.23 -13.12
N ALA A 184 -12.81 -25.70 -13.99
CA ALA A 184 -11.47 -25.26 -13.62
C ALA A 184 -11.49 -24.06 -12.67
N ASP A 185 -12.37 -23.08 -12.90
CA ASP A 185 -12.51 -21.90 -12.05
C ASP A 185 -13.07 -22.28 -10.68
N ILE A 186 -14.07 -23.16 -10.64
CA ILE A 186 -14.67 -23.68 -9.40
C ILE A 186 -13.61 -24.41 -8.58
N LYS A 187 -12.81 -25.28 -9.21
CA LYS A 187 -11.72 -26.00 -8.55
C LYS A 187 -10.69 -25.04 -7.96
N ALA A 188 -10.22 -24.08 -8.76
CA ALA A 188 -9.23 -23.09 -8.32
C ALA A 188 -9.73 -22.24 -7.15
N ALA A 189 -10.99 -21.78 -7.20
CA ALA A 189 -11.59 -21.04 -6.10
C ALA A 189 -11.74 -21.89 -4.82
N GLY A 190 -12.05 -23.18 -4.95
CA GLY A 190 -12.13 -24.12 -3.82
C GLY A 190 -10.76 -24.42 -3.18
N GLU A 191 -9.71 -24.54 -3.99
CA GLU A 191 -8.32 -24.69 -3.50
C GLU A 191 -7.86 -23.42 -2.77
N LEU A 192 -8.11 -22.25 -3.36
CA LEU A 192 -7.77 -20.96 -2.77
C LEU A 192 -8.55 -20.70 -1.48
N HIS A 193 -9.82 -21.11 -1.39
CA HIS A 193 -10.61 -21.01 -0.17
C HIS A 193 -9.94 -21.75 0.99
N ARG A 194 -9.54 -23.02 0.78
CA ARG A 194 -8.80 -23.82 1.78
C ARG A 194 -7.45 -23.20 2.14
N ALA A 195 -6.71 -22.71 1.15
CA ALA A 195 -5.42 -22.05 1.39
C ALA A 195 -5.59 -20.75 2.19
N THR A 196 -6.63 -19.96 1.91
CA THR A 196 -6.94 -18.73 2.64
C THR A 196 -7.33 -19.02 4.08
N GLU A 197 -8.13 -20.06 4.32
CA GLU A 197 -8.49 -20.50 5.67
C GLU A 197 -7.26 -20.94 6.46
N ALA A 198 -6.40 -21.79 5.88
CA ALA A 198 -5.15 -22.22 6.52
C ALA A 198 -4.21 -21.04 6.82
N ALA A 199 -4.10 -20.08 5.88
CA ALA A 199 -3.30 -18.87 6.07
C ALA A 199 -3.88 -17.96 7.16
N CYS A 200 -5.20 -17.87 7.27
CA CYS A 200 -5.87 -17.16 8.36
C CYS A 200 -5.52 -17.77 9.71
N THR A 201 -5.64 -19.09 9.85
CA THR A 201 -5.28 -19.83 11.07
C THR A 201 -3.81 -19.62 11.45
N ALA A 202 -2.90 -19.66 10.47
CA ALA A 202 -1.48 -19.39 10.71
C ALA A 202 -1.19 -17.96 11.20
N CYS A 203 -2.09 -17.00 10.96
CA CYS A 203 -1.94 -15.60 11.31
C CYS A 203 -2.69 -15.18 12.59
N GLU A 204 -3.47 -16.05 13.23
CA GLU A 204 -4.38 -15.69 14.35
C GLU A 204 -3.67 -14.94 15.48
N ASN A 205 -2.56 -15.50 15.98
CA ASN A 205 -1.77 -14.86 17.03
C ASN A 205 -1.25 -13.48 16.60
N ARG A 206 -0.87 -13.32 15.33
CA ARG A 206 -0.41 -12.03 14.80
C ARG A 206 -1.54 -11.02 14.69
N PHE A 207 -2.75 -11.43 14.30
CA PHE A 207 -3.90 -10.52 14.29
C PHE A 207 -4.21 -10.00 15.70
N GLU A 208 -4.20 -10.87 16.71
CA GLU A 208 -4.45 -10.44 18.09
C GLU A 208 -3.34 -9.53 18.63
N GLU A 209 -2.07 -9.85 18.36
CA GLU A 209 -0.94 -8.97 18.70
C GLU A 209 -1.09 -7.58 18.07
N ARG A 210 -1.50 -7.53 16.80
CA ARG A 210 -1.68 -6.27 16.06
C ARG A 210 -2.84 -5.46 16.59
N ARG A 211 -3.96 -6.11 16.91
CA ARG A 211 -5.12 -5.49 17.57
C ARG A 211 -4.74 -4.93 18.94
N ALA A 212 -4.03 -5.70 19.77
CA ALA A 212 -3.55 -5.26 21.08
C ALA A 212 -2.59 -4.05 21.00
N ARG A 213 -1.81 -3.95 19.91
CA ARG A 213 -0.93 -2.79 19.63
C ARG A 213 -1.64 -1.58 19.04
N GLY A 214 -2.97 -1.62 18.87
CA GLY A 214 -3.74 -0.50 18.32
C GLY A 214 -3.51 -0.26 16.82
N LEU A 215 -3.26 -1.34 16.06
CA LEU A 215 -3.06 -1.28 14.61
C LEU A 215 -4.36 -1.44 13.81
N VAL A 216 -5.48 -1.71 14.48
CA VAL A 216 -6.83 -1.61 13.91
C VAL A 216 -7.31 -0.17 14.06
N ARG A 217 -7.59 0.53 12.95
CA ARG A 217 -7.91 1.97 12.91
C ARG A 217 -9.02 2.26 11.90
N GLU A 218 -9.67 3.43 11.99
CA GLU A 218 -10.70 3.86 11.03
C GLU A 218 -10.06 4.33 9.70
N CYS A 219 -9.52 3.39 8.94
CA CYS A 219 -8.80 3.63 7.69
C CYS A 219 -9.73 4.08 6.54
N HIS A 220 -9.30 3.90 5.30
CA HIS A 220 -10.06 4.26 4.09
C HIS A 220 -11.07 3.17 3.70
N GLY A 221 -10.69 1.90 3.87
CA GLY A 221 -11.50 0.70 3.64
C GLY A 221 -11.44 0.15 2.21
N ASP A 222 -11.16 1.01 1.22
CA ASP A 222 -11.13 0.64 -0.21
C ASP A 222 -10.00 1.32 -1.00
N LEU A 223 -8.77 1.34 -0.46
CA LEU A 223 -7.61 2.05 -1.03
C LEU A 223 -6.95 1.32 -2.22
N HIS A 224 -7.73 0.99 -3.24
CA HIS A 224 -7.20 0.46 -4.50
C HIS A 224 -6.83 1.60 -5.45
N PHE A 225 -6.03 1.35 -6.50
CA PHE A 225 -5.46 2.41 -7.38
C PHE A 225 -6.49 3.18 -8.22
N GLY A 226 -7.72 2.65 -8.34
CA GLY A 226 -8.85 3.37 -8.92
C GLY A 226 -9.45 4.44 -7.99
N ASN A 227 -9.20 4.32 -6.69
CA ASN A 227 -9.60 5.24 -5.62
C ASN A 227 -8.42 6.11 -5.14
N ILE A 228 -7.40 6.27 -5.98
CA ILE A 228 -6.30 7.21 -5.78
C ILE A 228 -6.16 8.00 -7.07
N ALA A 229 -6.17 9.33 -7.01
CA ALA A 229 -6.05 10.20 -8.17
C ALA A 229 -4.82 11.10 -8.06
N LEU A 230 -4.16 11.37 -9.19
CA LEU A 230 -3.07 12.33 -9.24
C LEU A 230 -3.64 13.76 -9.34
N ILE A 231 -3.54 14.54 -8.26
CA ILE A 231 -4.09 15.90 -8.17
C ILE A 231 -2.96 16.84 -7.77
N GLY A 232 -2.71 17.87 -8.58
CA GLY A 232 -1.60 18.79 -8.34
C GLY A 232 -0.22 18.12 -8.38
N GLY A 233 -0.09 16.95 -9.03
CA GLY A 233 1.13 16.15 -9.05
C GLY A 233 1.27 15.16 -7.88
N GLU A 234 0.31 15.13 -6.96
CA GLU A 234 0.36 14.27 -5.77
C GLU A 234 -0.71 13.17 -5.79
N PRO A 235 -0.41 11.95 -5.33
CA PRO A 235 -1.41 10.90 -5.14
C PRO A 235 -2.38 11.24 -4.00
N VAL A 236 -3.66 11.37 -4.32
CA VAL A 236 -4.72 11.71 -3.38
C VAL A 236 -5.75 10.58 -3.33
N PRO A 237 -5.82 9.81 -2.22
CA PRO A 237 -6.90 8.87 -1.98
C PRO A 237 -8.27 9.54 -1.92
N PHE A 238 -9.28 8.93 -2.51
CA PHE A 238 -10.67 9.42 -2.50
C PHE A 238 -11.66 8.23 -2.54
N ASP A 239 -12.92 8.49 -2.23
CA ASP A 239 -14.02 7.50 -2.25
C ASP A 239 -13.88 6.35 -1.25
N GLY A 240 -13.41 6.67 -0.03
CA GLY A 240 -13.37 5.75 1.10
C GLY A 240 -14.75 5.41 1.64
N ILE A 241 -14.89 4.20 2.19
CA ILE A 241 -16.18 3.57 2.53
C ILE A 241 -16.84 4.30 3.71
N GLU A 242 -17.94 4.99 3.45
CA GLU A 242 -18.73 5.70 4.46
C GLU A 242 -19.80 4.83 5.14
N PHE A 243 -20.28 3.80 4.44
CA PHE A 243 -21.54 3.15 4.80
C PHE A 243 -21.42 1.94 5.72
N ASN A 244 -20.27 1.29 5.78
CA ASN A 244 -20.06 0.13 6.64
C ASN A 244 -18.77 0.30 7.47
N PRO A 245 -18.87 0.57 8.78
CA PRO A 245 -17.73 0.68 9.67
C PRO A 245 -16.80 -0.54 9.66
N GLU A 246 -17.32 -1.76 9.53
CA GLU A 246 -16.52 -3.00 9.55
C GLU A 246 -15.53 -3.07 8.38
N LEU A 247 -15.84 -2.39 7.27
CA LEU A 247 -14.98 -2.37 6.08
C LEU A 247 -13.86 -1.33 6.18
N ARG A 248 -13.93 -0.38 7.12
CA ARG A 248 -12.92 0.69 7.31
C ARG A 248 -12.21 0.64 8.67
N TRP A 249 -12.82 0.04 9.70
CA TRP A 249 -12.15 -0.26 10.97
C TRP A 249 -11.35 -1.55 10.84
N ILE A 250 -10.20 -1.42 10.21
CA ILE A 250 -9.38 -2.54 9.78
C ILE A 250 -7.93 -2.36 10.23
N ASP A 251 -7.19 -3.46 10.21
CA ASP A 251 -5.74 -3.43 10.36
C ASP A 251 -5.10 -2.53 9.29
N VAL A 252 -4.22 -1.62 9.68
CA VAL A 252 -3.49 -0.73 8.76
C VAL A 252 -2.68 -1.49 7.70
N MET A 253 -2.23 -2.72 7.98
CA MET A 253 -1.57 -3.58 7.00
C MET A 253 -2.57 -4.19 6.01
N SER A 254 -3.83 -4.39 6.41
CA SER A 254 -4.91 -4.76 5.48
C SER A 254 -5.23 -3.64 4.50
N GLU A 255 -5.17 -2.39 4.96
CA GLU A 255 -5.30 -1.20 4.11
C GLU A 255 -4.13 -1.12 3.11
N ILE A 256 -2.88 -1.22 3.59
CA ILE A 256 -1.66 -1.17 2.74
C ILE A 256 -1.56 -2.36 1.77
N ALA A 257 -2.07 -3.53 2.14
CA ALA A 257 -2.10 -4.67 1.24
C ALA A 257 -2.93 -4.41 -0.03
N PHE A 258 -3.91 -3.51 0.01
CA PHE A 258 -4.76 -3.22 -1.13
C PHE A 258 -4.02 -2.53 -2.30
N PRO A 259 -3.34 -1.37 -2.11
CA PRO A 259 -2.55 -0.77 -3.18
C PRO A 259 -1.34 -1.62 -3.58
N VAL A 260 -0.75 -2.39 -2.65
CA VAL A 260 0.31 -3.37 -2.97
C VAL A 260 -0.21 -4.46 -3.92
N MET A 261 -1.37 -5.04 -3.62
CA MET A 261 -2.04 -6.04 -4.45
C MET A 261 -2.39 -5.48 -5.84
N ASP A 262 -2.95 -4.27 -5.92
CA ASP A 262 -3.28 -3.62 -7.19
C ASP A 262 -2.03 -3.40 -8.06
N LEU A 263 -0.91 -2.96 -7.48
CA LEU A 263 0.35 -2.82 -8.20
C LEU A 263 0.87 -4.16 -8.74
N MET A 264 0.75 -5.23 -7.96
CA MET A 264 1.09 -6.59 -8.42
C MET A 264 0.17 -7.04 -9.55
N GLN A 265 -1.14 -6.79 -9.45
CA GLN A 265 -2.13 -7.07 -10.50
C GLN A 265 -1.79 -6.32 -11.81
N HIS A 266 -1.32 -5.07 -11.70
CA HIS A 266 -0.83 -4.27 -12.83
C HIS A 266 0.59 -4.63 -13.31
N ARG A 267 1.17 -5.74 -12.83
CA ARG A 267 2.53 -6.20 -13.18
C ARG A 267 3.63 -5.18 -12.84
N ARG A 268 3.43 -4.40 -11.78
CA ARG A 268 4.38 -3.42 -11.23
C ARG A 268 4.82 -3.76 -9.80
N PRO A 269 5.40 -4.96 -9.57
CA PRO A 269 5.86 -5.33 -8.23
C PRO A 269 7.04 -4.46 -7.76
N ASP A 270 7.79 -3.84 -8.68
CA ASP A 270 8.79 -2.82 -8.38
C ASP A 270 8.17 -1.66 -7.57
N PHE A 271 7.05 -1.12 -8.05
CA PHE A 271 6.32 -0.08 -7.34
C PHE A 271 5.62 -0.60 -6.08
N ALA A 272 5.14 -1.84 -6.09
CA ALA A 272 4.51 -2.45 -4.91
C ALA A 272 5.48 -2.52 -3.73
N TYR A 273 6.69 -3.00 -3.97
CA TYR A 273 7.73 -3.11 -2.94
C TYR A 273 8.38 -1.77 -2.63
N ARG A 274 8.40 -0.80 -3.55
CA ARG A 274 8.77 0.58 -3.22
C ARG A 274 7.79 1.21 -2.23
N LEU A 275 6.48 1.15 -2.52
CA LEU A 275 5.42 1.66 -1.65
C LEU A 275 5.47 1.00 -0.27
N LEU A 276 5.53 -0.34 -0.23
CA LEU A 276 5.59 -1.10 1.02
C LEU A 276 6.81 -0.70 1.86
N ASN A 277 8.01 -0.70 1.28
CA ASN A 277 9.23 -0.38 2.05
C ASN A 277 9.24 1.07 2.54
N ALA A 278 8.80 2.03 1.72
CA ALA A 278 8.69 3.42 2.18
C ALA A 278 7.69 3.56 3.35
N TYR A 279 6.58 2.81 3.32
CA TYR A 279 5.63 2.79 4.43
C TYR A 279 6.21 2.13 5.70
N LEU A 280 6.91 1.00 5.55
CA LEU A 280 7.55 0.29 6.67
C LEU A 280 8.66 1.12 7.31
N GLU A 281 9.49 1.79 6.49
CA GLU A 281 10.55 2.68 6.99
C GLU A 281 9.98 3.89 7.73
N ALA A 282 8.84 4.44 7.29
CA ALA A 282 8.18 5.53 7.98
C ALA A 282 7.55 5.08 9.30
N THR A 283 6.81 3.97 9.30
CA THR A 283 5.99 3.52 10.44
C THR A 283 6.72 2.64 11.44
N GLY A 284 7.70 1.86 10.99
CA GLY A 284 8.35 0.80 11.77
C GLY A 284 7.52 -0.48 11.90
N ASP A 285 6.40 -0.60 11.18
CA ASP A 285 5.47 -1.74 11.26
C ASP A 285 5.97 -2.98 10.48
N TYR A 286 7.23 -3.36 10.69
CA TYR A 286 7.81 -4.57 10.11
C TYR A 286 7.07 -5.84 10.54
N GLY A 287 6.50 -5.84 11.75
CA GLY A 287 5.68 -6.95 12.24
C GLY A 287 4.44 -7.23 11.38
N GLY A 288 3.89 -6.22 10.69
CA GLY A 288 2.76 -6.42 9.77
C GLY A 288 3.07 -7.24 8.54
N VAL A 289 4.34 -7.34 8.14
CA VAL A 289 4.74 -8.18 7.01
C VAL A 289 4.36 -9.65 7.23
N SER A 290 4.29 -10.11 8.48
CA SER A 290 3.87 -11.47 8.82
C SER A 290 2.43 -11.82 8.38
N VAL A 291 1.55 -10.82 8.26
CA VAL A 291 0.14 -10.99 7.83
C VAL A 291 -0.12 -10.46 6.41
N LEU A 292 0.89 -9.85 5.78
CA LEU A 292 0.74 -9.15 4.50
C LEU A 292 0.25 -10.07 3.37
N ARG A 293 0.78 -11.30 3.24
CA ARG A 293 0.39 -12.23 2.18
C ARG A 293 -1.07 -12.65 2.28
N PHE A 294 -1.53 -12.92 3.50
CA PHE A 294 -2.94 -13.18 3.76
C PHE A 294 -3.80 -12.00 3.31
N TYR A 295 -3.43 -10.77 3.68
CA TYR A 295 -4.19 -9.59 3.27
C TYR A 295 -4.13 -9.31 1.77
N ILE A 296 -3.01 -9.55 1.08
CA ILE A 296 -2.92 -9.46 -0.38
C ILE A 296 -3.90 -10.47 -1.02
N ALA A 297 -3.90 -11.72 -0.57
CA ALA A 297 -4.80 -12.76 -1.08
C ALA A 297 -6.28 -12.45 -0.81
N TYR A 298 -6.58 -11.95 0.39
CA TYR A 298 -7.91 -11.46 0.74
C TYR A 298 -8.36 -10.33 -0.19
N ARG A 299 -7.54 -9.27 -0.36
CA ARG A 299 -7.90 -8.12 -1.22
C ARG A 299 -8.02 -8.52 -2.69
N ALA A 300 -7.14 -9.40 -3.18
CA ALA A 300 -7.27 -9.97 -4.52
C ALA A 300 -8.59 -10.75 -4.67
N THR A 301 -8.98 -11.55 -3.68
CA THR A 301 -10.27 -12.28 -3.70
C THR A 301 -11.47 -11.33 -3.69
N VAL A 302 -11.41 -10.21 -2.97
CA VAL A 302 -12.45 -9.16 -3.04
C VAL A 302 -12.59 -8.63 -4.47
N ARG A 303 -11.48 -8.35 -5.16
CA ARG A 303 -11.50 -7.89 -6.56
C ARG A 303 -11.96 -8.97 -7.54
N ALA A 304 -11.60 -10.23 -7.30
CA ALA A 304 -12.09 -11.36 -8.07
C ALA A 304 -13.61 -11.45 -8.00
N LYS A 305 -14.17 -11.42 -6.79
CA LYS A 305 -15.60 -11.39 -6.53
C LYS A 305 -16.30 -10.24 -7.25
N VAL A 306 -15.80 -9.02 -7.11
CA VAL A 306 -16.40 -7.84 -7.77
C VAL A 306 -16.41 -8.01 -9.29
N SER A 307 -15.34 -8.55 -9.86
CA SER A 307 -15.25 -8.80 -11.31
C SER A 307 -16.24 -9.88 -11.77
N ALA A 308 -16.41 -10.96 -10.99
CA ALA A 308 -17.41 -11.99 -11.27
C ALA A 308 -18.85 -11.46 -11.19
N ILE A 309 -19.17 -10.64 -10.17
CA ILE A 309 -20.49 -9.98 -10.05
C ILE A 309 -20.77 -9.11 -11.27
N ARG A 310 -19.79 -8.29 -11.70
CA ARG A 310 -19.92 -7.45 -12.89
C ARG A 310 -20.14 -8.27 -14.16
N ALA A 311 -19.49 -9.42 -14.30
CA ALA A 311 -19.69 -10.31 -15.44
C ALA A 311 -21.10 -10.95 -15.46
N ALA A 312 -21.68 -11.23 -14.28
CA ALA A 312 -22.98 -11.87 -14.14
C ALA A 312 -24.17 -10.89 -14.29
N GLN A 313 -23.96 -9.58 -14.15
CA GLN A 313 -25.01 -8.56 -14.28
C GLN A 313 -25.53 -8.45 -15.72
N ALA A 314 -26.71 -9.01 -15.96
CA ALA A 314 -27.39 -8.98 -17.26
C ALA A 314 -27.63 -7.54 -17.75
N GLY A 315 -27.38 -7.29 -19.04
CA GLY A 315 -27.64 -6.00 -19.69
C GLY A 315 -26.62 -4.88 -19.40
N CYS A 316 -25.63 -5.11 -18.53
CA CYS A 316 -24.64 -4.09 -18.17
C CYS A 316 -23.36 -4.11 -19.02
N LEU A 317 -23.01 -5.25 -19.62
CA LEU A 317 -21.79 -5.42 -20.41
C LEU A 317 -22.09 -6.09 -21.76
N SER A 318 -21.28 -5.76 -22.76
CA SER A 318 -21.19 -6.56 -23.98
C SER A 318 -20.65 -7.97 -23.64
N ARG A 319 -20.83 -8.93 -24.55
CA ARG A 319 -20.25 -10.27 -24.40
C ARG A 319 -18.72 -10.21 -24.16
N SER A 320 -18.02 -9.34 -24.89
CA SER A 320 -16.59 -9.11 -24.69
C SER A 320 -16.28 -8.48 -23.33
N GLY A 321 -17.11 -7.55 -22.85
CA GLY A 321 -16.98 -6.97 -21.52
C GLY A 321 -17.15 -7.98 -20.40
N ALA A 322 -18.14 -8.88 -20.51
CA ALA A 322 -18.34 -9.96 -19.55
C ALA A 322 -17.17 -10.96 -19.56
N ALA A 323 -16.65 -11.31 -20.73
CA ALA A 323 -15.46 -12.17 -20.86
C ALA A 323 -14.22 -11.54 -20.22
N ASN A 324 -13.99 -10.24 -20.43
CA ASN A 324 -12.89 -9.51 -19.79
C ASN A 324 -13.03 -9.47 -18.27
N ALA A 325 -14.23 -9.24 -17.74
CA ALA A 325 -14.48 -9.26 -16.30
C ALA A 325 -14.24 -10.65 -15.67
N LEU A 326 -14.55 -11.74 -16.37
CA LEU A 326 -14.19 -13.09 -15.93
C LEU A 326 -12.68 -13.35 -16.01
N ALA A 327 -12.00 -12.83 -17.04
CA ALA A 327 -10.54 -12.90 -17.13
C ALA A 327 -9.87 -12.13 -15.97
N ASP A 328 -10.39 -10.95 -15.63
CA ASP A 328 -9.96 -10.20 -14.45
C ASP A 328 -10.19 -11.00 -13.16
N CYS A 329 -11.36 -11.64 -13.02
CA CYS A 329 -11.62 -12.53 -11.88
C CYS A 329 -10.54 -13.61 -11.74
N ARG A 330 -10.25 -14.35 -12.82
CA ARG A 330 -9.23 -15.40 -12.82
C ARG A 330 -7.84 -14.86 -12.49
N SER A 331 -7.47 -13.71 -13.05
CA SER A 331 -6.17 -13.08 -12.79
C SER A 331 -6.00 -12.73 -11.32
N HIS A 332 -7.04 -12.23 -10.65
CA HIS A 332 -6.97 -11.92 -9.23
C HIS A 332 -6.93 -13.18 -8.36
N LEU A 333 -7.66 -14.25 -8.72
CA LEU A 333 -7.54 -15.54 -8.01
C LEU A 333 -6.13 -16.13 -8.13
N ALA A 334 -5.51 -16.04 -9.32
CA ALA A 334 -4.12 -16.45 -9.51
C ALA A 334 -3.16 -15.63 -8.65
N LEU A 335 -3.32 -14.29 -8.62
CA LEU A 335 -2.53 -13.42 -7.75
C LEU A 335 -2.68 -13.77 -6.27
N ALA A 336 -3.89 -14.12 -5.83
CA ALA A 336 -4.15 -14.54 -4.45
C ALA A 336 -3.42 -15.85 -4.11
N GLY A 337 -3.48 -16.84 -5.00
CA GLY A 337 -2.72 -18.09 -4.85
C GLY A 337 -1.21 -17.83 -4.81
N ASP A 338 -0.68 -17.09 -5.77
CA ASP A 338 0.74 -16.71 -5.84
C ASP A 338 1.20 -16.00 -4.57
N ALA A 339 0.37 -15.13 -3.99
CA ALA A 339 0.69 -14.41 -2.76
C ALA A 339 0.82 -15.36 -1.56
N LEU A 340 -0.03 -16.37 -1.43
CA LEU A 340 0.03 -17.36 -0.34
C LEU A 340 1.18 -18.35 -0.50
N ASP A 341 1.49 -18.75 -1.74
CA ASP A 341 2.50 -19.77 -2.05
C ASP A 341 3.93 -19.23 -2.06
N ARG A 342 4.14 -17.95 -2.39
CA ARG A 342 5.47 -17.38 -2.62
C ARG A 342 6.24 -17.15 -1.31
N LYS A 343 6.86 -18.20 -0.76
CA LYS A 343 7.80 -18.16 0.36
C LYS A 343 9.22 -18.38 -0.14
N ARG A 344 9.97 -17.29 -0.33
CA ARG A 344 11.36 -17.34 -0.83
C ARG A 344 12.26 -16.46 0.05
N PRO A 345 12.44 -16.81 1.34
CA PRO A 345 13.29 -16.04 2.23
C PRO A 345 14.75 -16.14 1.78
N ALA A 346 15.45 -15.03 1.92
CA ALA A 346 16.84 -14.84 1.54
C ALA A 346 17.36 -13.62 2.30
N LEU A 347 18.61 -13.65 2.77
CA LEU A 347 19.20 -12.55 3.51
C LEU A 347 20.32 -11.89 2.71
N ILE A 348 20.20 -10.59 2.48
CA ILE A 348 21.23 -9.78 1.84
C ILE A 348 21.67 -8.72 2.85
N ILE A 349 22.96 -8.62 3.12
CA ILE A 349 23.53 -7.48 3.85
C ILE A 349 24.31 -6.61 2.87
N THR A 350 24.18 -5.29 2.97
CA THR A 350 25.08 -4.39 2.25
C THR A 350 26.42 -4.31 2.95
N CYS A 351 27.51 -4.01 2.25
CA CYS A 351 28.81 -3.73 2.86
C CYS A 351 29.46 -2.57 2.09
N GLY A 352 29.93 -1.54 2.80
CA GLY A 352 30.61 -0.41 2.15
C GLY A 352 30.55 0.90 2.90
N LEU A 353 31.46 1.81 2.54
CA LEU A 353 31.59 3.12 3.17
C LEU A 353 30.39 4.05 2.85
N PRO A 354 30.13 5.09 3.67
CA PRO A 354 29.20 6.14 3.29
C PRO A 354 29.51 6.70 1.89
N GLY A 355 28.48 6.94 1.08
CA GLY A 355 28.64 7.40 -0.31
C GLY A 355 28.96 6.32 -1.35
N SER A 356 29.24 5.07 -0.96
CA SER A 356 29.58 3.98 -1.90
C SER A 356 28.41 3.52 -2.77
N GLY A 357 27.17 3.84 -2.38
CA GLY A 357 25.96 3.44 -3.09
C GLY A 357 25.16 2.29 -2.48
N LYS A 358 25.42 1.91 -1.23
CA LYS A 358 24.65 0.88 -0.50
C LYS A 358 23.15 1.06 -0.63
N SER A 359 22.62 2.22 -0.25
CA SER A 359 21.18 2.49 -0.30
C SER A 359 20.65 2.56 -1.74
N THR A 360 21.48 2.98 -2.71
CA THR A 360 21.13 2.92 -4.14
C THR A 360 20.97 1.47 -4.61
N PHE A 361 21.92 0.60 -4.26
CA PHE A 361 21.81 -0.84 -4.53
C PHE A 361 20.61 -1.44 -3.80
N ALA A 362 20.43 -1.16 -2.51
CA ALA A 362 19.35 -1.71 -1.71
C ALA A 362 17.97 -1.30 -2.26
N GLN A 363 17.84 -0.09 -2.81
CA GLN A 363 16.62 0.36 -3.49
C GLN A 363 16.37 -0.42 -4.79
N ALA A 364 17.39 -0.62 -5.63
CA ALA A 364 17.23 -1.42 -6.83
C ALA A 364 16.94 -2.90 -6.49
N ALA A 365 17.55 -3.42 -5.43
CA ALA A 365 17.41 -4.81 -4.99
C ALA A 365 16.00 -5.08 -4.43
N LEU A 366 15.43 -4.17 -3.62
CA LEU A 366 14.08 -4.37 -3.10
C LEU A 366 13.03 -4.37 -4.22
N GLU A 367 13.22 -3.52 -5.24
CA GLU A 367 12.32 -3.41 -6.39
C GLU A 367 12.42 -4.64 -7.31
N ARG A 368 13.65 -5.14 -7.56
CA ARG A 368 13.90 -6.30 -8.44
C ARG A 368 13.60 -7.64 -7.78
N LEU A 369 13.94 -7.80 -6.49
CA LEU A 369 13.86 -9.06 -5.76
C LEU A 369 12.57 -9.20 -4.95
N HIS A 370 11.75 -8.15 -4.90
CA HIS A 370 10.53 -8.11 -4.09
C HIS A 370 10.87 -8.33 -2.60
N ALA A 371 11.86 -7.57 -2.12
CA ALA A 371 12.45 -7.75 -0.80
C ALA A 371 11.96 -6.67 0.18
N VAL A 372 12.03 -6.97 1.48
CA VAL A 372 11.83 -5.99 2.56
C VAL A 372 13.19 -5.49 3.02
N ARG A 373 13.38 -4.17 3.02
CA ARG A 373 14.59 -3.48 3.43
C ARG A 373 14.46 -2.98 4.86
N ILE A 374 15.48 -3.24 5.67
CA ILE A 374 15.68 -2.64 6.98
C ILE A 374 16.89 -1.71 6.89
N ARG A 375 16.70 -0.43 7.22
CA ARG A 375 17.78 0.56 7.17
C ARG A 375 18.32 0.86 8.56
N SER A 376 19.61 0.66 8.74
CA SER A 376 20.30 0.95 10.00
C SER A 376 20.11 2.40 10.48
N ASP A 377 20.22 3.39 9.60
CA ASP A 377 20.07 4.81 9.97
C ASP A 377 18.64 5.15 10.44
N VAL A 378 17.62 4.52 9.83
CA VAL A 378 16.21 4.70 10.22
C VAL A 378 15.94 4.05 11.57
N GLU A 379 16.33 2.80 11.75
CA GLU A 379 16.08 2.07 12.99
C GLU A 379 16.93 2.58 14.15
N ARG A 380 18.13 3.08 13.87
CA ARG A 380 18.93 3.82 14.85
C ARG A 380 18.16 5.03 15.34
N LYS A 381 17.67 5.91 14.48
CA LYS A 381 16.87 7.08 14.91
C LYS A 381 15.63 6.66 15.70
N ARG A 382 14.92 5.64 15.24
CA ARG A 382 13.73 5.09 15.90
C ARG A 382 14.02 4.61 17.34
N LEU A 383 15.14 3.91 17.56
CA LEU A 383 15.57 3.45 18.89
C LEU A 383 15.84 4.59 19.88
N PHE A 384 16.11 5.79 19.37
CA PHE A 384 16.36 7.00 20.16
C PHE A 384 15.21 8.02 20.09
N GLY A 385 14.02 7.60 19.61
CA GLY A 385 12.82 8.44 19.59
C GLY A 385 12.82 9.55 18.52
N LEU A 386 13.70 9.47 17.53
CA LEU A 386 13.80 10.43 16.44
C LEU A 386 13.01 9.95 15.21
N ALA A 387 12.41 10.91 14.49
CA ALA A 387 11.81 10.63 13.19
C ALA A 387 12.88 10.21 12.17
N PRO A 388 12.56 9.41 11.14
CA PRO A 388 13.55 8.86 10.19
C PRO A 388 14.46 9.91 9.52
N LEU A 389 13.93 11.11 9.26
CA LEU A 389 14.66 12.21 8.63
C LEU A 389 15.14 13.28 9.63
N ALA A 390 14.86 13.14 10.92
CA ALA A 390 15.32 14.09 11.92
C ALA A 390 16.84 14.03 12.05
N ASN A 391 17.49 15.20 12.23
CA ASN A 391 18.93 15.27 12.49
C ASN A 391 19.18 15.01 13.98
N SER A 392 20.01 14.02 14.30
CA SER A 392 20.32 13.61 15.68
C SER A 392 21.27 14.56 16.41
N ARG A 393 22.00 15.41 15.67
CA ARG A 393 23.09 16.28 16.14
C ARG A 393 24.19 15.54 16.92
N SER A 394 24.29 14.22 16.75
CA SER A 394 25.31 13.41 17.44
C SER A 394 26.68 13.62 16.78
N PRO A 395 27.76 13.78 17.57
CA PRO A 395 29.12 13.78 17.03
C PRO A 395 29.50 12.39 16.51
N ALA A 396 30.48 12.34 15.60
CA ALA A 396 31.09 11.08 15.13
C ALA A 396 31.56 10.23 16.32
N GLY A 397 31.22 8.94 16.32
CA GLY A 397 31.57 8.00 17.41
C GLY A 397 30.91 8.25 18.77
N GLY A 398 30.05 9.28 18.90
CA GLY A 398 29.34 9.63 20.14
C GLY A 398 27.82 9.60 19.99
N GLY A 399 27.09 9.68 21.11
CA GLY A 399 25.63 9.68 21.11
C GLY A 399 25.03 8.47 20.40
N LEU A 400 24.27 8.71 19.33
CA LEU A 400 23.62 7.66 18.53
C LEU A 400 24.61 6.73 17.82
N TYR A 401 25.87 7.14 17.62
CA TYR A 401 26.88 6.38 16.87
C TYR A 401 27.96 5.74 17.76
N GLY A 402 27.87 5.88 19.07
CA GLY A 402 28.77 5.21 20.02
C GLY A 402 28.66 3.69 19.98
N ALA A 403 29.67 2.99 20.50
CA ALA A 403 29.77 1.52 20.43
C ALA A 403 28.53 0.79 20.97
N ALA A 404 28.02 1.20 22.14
CA ALA A 404 26.81 0.60 22.73
C ALA A 404 25.54 0.86 21.89
N ALA A 405 25.40 2.07 21.34
CA ALA A 405 24.28 2.44 20.46
C ALA A 405 24.33 1.67 19.14
N THR A 406 25.52 1.49 18.57
CA THR A 406 25.73 0.66 17.38
C THR A 406 25.42 -0.80 17.65
N HIS A 407 25.87 -1.37 18.77
CA HIS A 407 25.53 -2.74 19.14
C HIS A 407 24.01 -2.94 19.28
N ARG A 408 23.32 -2.04 20.01
CA ARG A 408 21.85 -2.06 20.12
C ARG A 408 21.14 -1.95 18.77
N THR A 409 21.66 -1.11 17.87
CA THR A 409 21.12 -0.96 16.52
C THR A 409 21.23 -2.27 15.74
N TYR A 410 22.42 -2.87 15.69
CA TYR A 410 22.63 -4.12 14.95
C TYR A 410 21.87 -5.30 15.55
N ALA A 411 21.73 -5.37 16.88
CA ALA A 411 20.84 -6.35 17.53
C ALA A 411 19.39 -6.18 17.06
N ARG A 412 18.88 -4.95 17.01
CA ARG A 412 17.52 -4.67 16.50
C ARG A 412 17.36 -5.05 15.02
N LEU A 413 18.35 -4.76 14.19
CA LEU A 413 18.33 -5.16 12.77
C LEU A 413 18.29 -6.69 12.61
N LEU A 414 19.00 -7.43 13.48
CA LEU A 414 19.02 -8.89 13.48
C LEU A 414 17.67 -9.48 13.90
N GLU A 415 17.02 -8.91 14.93
CA GLU A 415 15.66 -9.28 15.34
C GLU A 415 14.65 -9.10 14.20
N LEU A 416 14.64 -7.92 13.58
CA LEU A 416 13.76 -7.60 12.46
C LEU A 416 14.02 -8.52 11.27
N ALA A 417 15.29 -8.79 10.94
CA ALA A 417 15.65 -9.70 9.87
C ALA A 417 15.12 -11.11 10.14
N ARG A 418 15.25 -11.62 11.38
CA ARG A 418 14.71 -12.92 11.78
C ARG A 418 13.19 -12.97 11.59
N GLU A 419 12.45 -11.97 12.06
CA GLU A 419 10.99 -11.92 11.93
C GLU A 419 10.54 -11.98 10.46
N LEU A 420 11.18 -11.19 9.59
CA LEU A 420 10.84 -11.13 8.17
C LEU A 420 11.25 -12.40 7.39
N LEU A 421 12.39 -13.00 7.73
CA LEU A 421 12.83 -14.27 7.14
C LEU A 421 11.90 -15.42 7.54
N VAL A 422 11.45 -15.47 8.81
CA VAL A 422 10.45 -16.45 9.28
C VAL A 422 9.10 -16.21 8.60
N ALA A 423 8.72 -14.96 8.34
CA ALA A 423 7.58 -14.62 7.50
C ALA A 423 7.79 -15.01 6.01
N GLY A 424 8.97 -15.49 5.62
CA GLY A 424 9.27 -16.06 4.31
C GLY A 424 9.62 -15.02 3.23
N PHE A 425 10.00 -13.79 3.61
CA PHE A 425 10.34 -12.72 2.68
C PHE A 425 11.85 -12.63 2.44
N PRO A 426 12.31 -12.25 1.23
CA PRO A 426 13.67 -11.78 1.04
C PRO A 426 13.88 -10.50 1.86
N VAL A 427 15.01 -10.41 2.55
CA VAL A 427 15.37 -9.31 3.45
C VAL A 427 16.68 -8.68 3.01
N ILE A 428 16.70 -7.35 2.97
CA ILE A 428 17.91 -6.55 2.77
C ILE A 428 18.19 -5.75 4.04
N VAL A 429 19.34 -5.96 4.67
CA VAL A 429 19.80 -5.12 5.78
C VAL A 429 20.78 -4.10 5.22
N ASP A 430 20.30 -2.86 5.07
CA ASP A 430 21.07 -1.71 4.57
C ASP A 430 21.82 -1.03 5.72
N ALA A 431 23.06 -1.47 5.92
CA ALA A 431 24.00 -0.92 6.90
C ALA A 431 25.45 -0.96 6.38
N ALA A 432 26.37 -0.32 7.10
CA ALA A 432 27.76 -0.22 6.66
C ALA A 432 28.51 -1.57 6.69
N PHE A 433 28.25 -2.41 7.69
CA PHE A 433 28.85 -3.75 7.87
C PHE A 433 30.36 -3.80 7.62
N LEU A 434 31.08 -2.91 8.31
CA LEU A 434 32.51 -2.67 8.03
C LEU A 434 33.41 -3.67 8.74
N LYS A 435 32.93 -4.29 9.82
CA LYS A 435 33.67 -5.25 10.63
C LYS A 435 33.08 -6.65 10.51
N GLN A 436 33.90 -7.67 10.70
CA GLN A 436 33.47 -9.06 10.58
C GLN A 436 32.50 -9.46 11.70
N ASP A 437 32.72 -8.98 12.93
CA ASP A 437 31.84 -9.19 14.09
C ASP A 437 30.43 -8.60 13.90
N GLU A 438 30.29 -7.59 13.04
CA GLU A 438 28.99 -7.06 12.61
C GLU A 438 28.30 -7.97 11.59
N ARG A 439 29.06 -8.65 10.71
CA ARG A 439 28.54 -9.48 9.60
C ARG A 439 28.21 -10.91 10.04
N ASP A 440 29.04 -11.49 10.90
CA ASP A 440 28.93 -12.88 11.35
C ASP A 440 27.56 -13.23 11.96
N PRO A 441 26.92 -12.38 12.79
CA PRO A 441 25.58 -12.67 13.33
C PRO A 441 24.51 -12.85 12.25
N PHE A 442 24.58 -12.10 11.15
CA PHE A 442 23.61 -12.19 10.05
C PHE A 442 23.86 -13.43 9.19
N ARG A 443 25.13 -13.77 8.94
CA ARG A 443 25.50 -15.02 8.29
C ARG A 443 25.04 -16.23 9.10
N GLU A 444 25.22 -16.18 10.41
CA GLU A 444 24.77 -17.24 11.33
C GLU A 444 23.25 -17.34 11.38
N LEU A 445 22.53 -16.21 11.40
CA LEU A 445 21.07 -16.20 11.29
C LEU A 445 20.59 -16.90 10.01
N ALA A 446 21.19 -16.59 8.86
CA ALA A 446 20.83 -17.24 7.60
C ALA A 446 21.11 -18.75 7.63
N ARG A 447 22.23 -19.16 8.23
CA ARG A 447 22.57 -20.58 8.44
C ARG A 447 21.55 -21.29 9.32
N LEU A 448 21.19 -20.70 10.46
CA LEU A 448 20.22 -21.26 11.42
C LEU A 448 18.83 -21.43 10.82
N LEU A 449 18.41 -20.51 9.95
CA LEU A 449 17.11 -20.57 9.25
C LEU A 449 17.18 -21.36 7.94
N ALA A 450 18.36 -21.87 7.56
CA ALA A 450 18.61 -22.56 6.29
C ALA A 450 18.15 -21.74 5.06
N VAL A 451 18.43 -20.44 5.06
CA VAL A 451 18.09 -19.52 3.96
C VAL A 451 19.34 -19.04 3.23
N PRO A 452 19.26 -18.72 1.92
CA PRO A 452 20.36 -18.14 1.18
C PRO A 452 20.88 -16.83 1.80
N PHE A 453 22.18 -16.60 1.70
CA PHE A 453 22.87 -15.43 2.25
C PHE A 453 23.79 -14.79 1.21
N ALA A 454 23.76 -13.47 1.09
CA ALA A 454 24.67 -12.72 0.24
C ALA A 454 25.17 -11.42 0.89
N ILE A 455 26.42 -11.06 0.59
CA ILE A 455 27.01 -9.77 0.92
C ILE A 455 27.08 -8.92 -0.35
N ALA A 456 26.37 -7.81 -0.38
CA ALA A 456 26.47 -6.82 -1.45
C ALA A 456 27.52 -5.77 -1.10
N SER A 457 28.77 -6.02 -1.51
CA SER A 457 29.91 -5.13 -1.29
C SER A 457 29.93 -4.02 -2.33
N THR A 458 29.74 -2.77 -1.91
CA THR A 458 29.69 -1.60 -2.79
C THR A 458 30.97 -0.79 -2.72
N GLU A 459 31.51 -0.43 -3.87
CA GLU A 459 32.77 0.30 -3.99
C GLU A 459 32.63 1.50 -4.92
N ALA A 460 33.24 2.63 -4.54
CA ALA A 460 33.33 3.82 -5.37
C ALA A 460 34.66 4.54 -5.09
N GLY A 461 35.13 5.31 -6.07
CA GLY A 461 36.33 6.13 -5.94
C GLY A 461 36.17 7.22 -4.87
N GLU A 462 37.28 7.62 -4.25
CA GLU A 462 37.28 8.57 -3.12
C GLU A 462 36.60 9.90 -3.46
N ALA A 463 36.91 10.47 -4.62
CA ALA A 463 36.28 11.71 -5.08
C ALA A 463 34.74 11.58 -5.15
N THR A 464 34.25 10.43 -5.64
CA THR A 464 32.82 10.12 -5.74
C THR A 464 32.17 9.97 -4.36
N LEU A 465 32.84 9.32 -3.40
CA LEU A 465 32.34 9.19 -2.02
C LEU A 465 32.13 10.58 -1.40
N LYS A 466 33.18 11.43 -1.46
CA LYS A 466 33.16 12.79 -0.91
C LYS A 466 32.07 13.65 -1.56
N ALA A 467 31.99 13.65 -2.89
CA ALA A 467 30.99 14.41 -3.64
C ALA A 467 29.55 14.00 -3.28
N ARG A 468 29.28 12.69 -3.14
CA ARG A 468 27.93 12.19 -2.78
C ARG A 468 27.53 12.55 -1.36
N ILE A 469 28.47 12.49 -0.41
CA ILE A 469 28.23 12.90 0.98
C ILE A 469 27.85 14.39 1.04
N LEU A 470 28.64 15.25 0.40
CA LEU A 470 28.39 16.69 0.37
C LEU A 470 27.03 17.02 -0.26
N LYS A 471 26.71 16.40 -1.41
CA LYS A 471 25.41 16.59 -2.08
C LYS A 471 24.24 16.20 -1.18
N ARG A 472 24.35 15.06 -0.47
CA ARG A 472 23.30 14.58 0.44
C ARG A 472 23.09 15.51 1.62
N GLN A 473 24.17 16.03 2.21
CA GLN A 473 24.08 16.99 3.31
C GLN A 473 23.36 18.27 2.90
N GLN A 474 23.60 18.77 1.68
CA GLN A 474 22.91 19.94 1.15
C GLN A 474 21.41 19.70 0.92
N GLN A 475 21.01 18.48 0.56
CA GLN A 475 19.61 18.14 0.28
C GLN A 475 18.78 17.85 1.54
N ALA A 476 19.43 17.50 2.67
CA ALA A 476 18.80 17.24 3.97
C ALA A 476 17.57 16.30 3.92
N ASN A 477 17.56 15.35 2.98
CA ASN A 477 16.43 14.47 2.67
C ASN A 477 16.76 12.98 2.82
N ASP A 478 17.86 12.65 3.52
CA ASP A 478 18.30 11.28 3.77
C ASP A 478 18.39 11.03 5.28
N ALA A 479 18.12 9.80 5.71
CA ALA A 479 18.26 9.36 7.09
C ALA A 479 19.74 9.31 7.53
N SER A 480 20.65 9.12 6.60
CA SER A 480 22.08 8.93 6.89
C SER A 480 22.80 10.25 7.18
N GLU A 481 23.45 10.32 8.35
CA GLU A 481 24.10 11.55 8.87
C GLU A 481 25.61 11.58 8.67
N ALA A 482 26.19 10.58 8.00
CA ALA A 482 27.64 10.52 7.82
C ALA A 482 28.16 11.73 7.02
N ASP A 483 29.14 12.41 7.59
CA ASP A 483 29.91 13.51 7.00
C ASP A 483 31.30 13.02 6.52
N LEU A 484 32.17 13.96 6.14
CA LEU A 484 33.52 13.62 5.69
C LEU A 484 34.40 13.08 6.82
N ALA A 485 34.24 13.57 8.06
CA ALA A 485 35.00 13.07 9.21
C ALA A 485 34.60 11.63 9.56
N VAL A 486 33.30 11.33 9.53
CA VAL A 486 32.75 9.97 9.69
C VAL A 486 33.25 9.06 8.57
N LEU A 487 33.36 9.54 7.32
CA LEU A 487 33.92 8.74 6.24
C LEU A 487 35.36 8.31 6.55
N ASP A 488 36.20 9.25 6.99
CA ASP A 488 37.62 8.98 7.29
C ASP A 488 37.78 8.03 8.48
N GLU A 489 36.99 8.21 9.55
CA GLU A 489 36.96 7.30 10.71
C GLU A 489 36.55 5.88 10.29
N LEU A 490 35.43 5.74 9.58
CA LEU A 490 34.92 4.44 9.15
C LEU A 490 35.86 3.74 8.17
N ARG A 491 36.60 4.51 7.36
CA ARG A 491 37.63 3.97 6.45
C ARG A 491 38.78 3.33 7.22
N ALA A 492 39.23 3.95 8.31
CA ALA A 492 40.28 3.41 9.17
C ALA A 492 39.85 2.12 9.87
N THR A 493 38.57 1.95 10.16
CA THR A 493 38.05 0.76 10.86
C THR A 493 37.56 -0.38 9.95
N ARG A 494 37.57 -0.19 8.62
CA ARG A 494 37.04 -1.18 7.67
C ARG A 494 37.92 -2.43 7.62
N GLN A 495 37.33 -3.58 7.88
CA GLN A 495 37.95 -4.89 7.69
C GLN A 495 37.58 -5.44 6.30
N PRO A 496 38.55 -5.99 5.55
CA PRO A 496 38.26 -6.63 4.26
C PRO A 496 37.37 -7.86 4.44
N LEU A 497 36.69 -8.27 3.37
CA LEU A 497 35.98 -9.54 3.36
C LEU A 497 36.98 -10.70 3.47
N SER A 498 36.75 -11.59 4.43
CA SER A 498 37.47 -12.84 4.59
C SER A 498 37.29 -13.76 3.37
N LEU A 499 38.13 -14.78 3.23
CA LEU A 499 38.03 -15.73 2.10
C LEU A 499 36.63 -16.38 2.04
N GLN A 500 36.10 -16.80 3.18
CA GLN A 500 34.77 -17.42 3.28
C GLN A 500 33.64 -16.43 2.93
N GLU A 501 33.80 -15.15 3.25
CA GLU A 501 32.81 -14.11 2.89
C GLU A 501 32.83 -13.81 1.39
N ARG A 502 33.96 -13.97 0.70
CA ARG A 502 34.05 -13.73 -0.75
C ARG A 502 33.21 -14.71 -1.57
N ASP A 503 33.03 -15.93 -1.06
CA ASP A 503 32.21 -16.96 -1.69
C ASP A 503 30.73 -16.56 -1.74
N CYS A 504 30.25 -15.83 -0.72
CA CYS A 504 28.89 -15.31 -0.65
C CYS A 504 28.80 -13.80 -0.94
N ALA A 505 29.84 -13.17 -1.46
CA ALA A 505 29.84 -11.74 -1.77
C ALA A 505 29.71 -11.45 -3.27
N VAL A 506 28.98 -10.39 -3.59
CA VAL A 506 29.01 -9.72 -4.89
C VAL A 506 29.65 -8.34 -4.71
N VAL A 507 30.62 -8.01 -5.56
CA VAL A 507 31.21 -6.67 -5.62
C VAL A 507 30.45 -5.86 -6.65
N ILE A 508 29.98 -4.68 -6.25
CA ILE A 508 29.20 -3.75 -7.06
C ILE A 508 30.01 -2.46 -7.19
N HIS A 509 30.47 -2.17 -8.39
CA HIS A 509 31.25 -0.97 -8.67
C HIS A 509 30.31 0.19 -9.04
N ASN A 510 30.31 1.23 -8.22
CA ASN A 510 29.43 2.38 -8.35
C ASN A 510 30.19 3.71 -8.51
N GLY A 511 30.99 3.78 -9.58
CA GLY A 511 31.76 4.97 -9.98
C GLY A 511 30.90 6.10 -10.60
N GLU A 512 31.56 7.07 -11.21
CA GLU A 512 30.88 8.12 -11.98
C GLU A 512 30.27 7.54 -13.26
N GLY A 513 29.01 7.87 -13.55
CA GLY A 513 28.28 7.36 -14.72
C GLY A 513 27.79 5.90 -14.62
N SER A 514 28.18 5.14 -13.61
CA SER A 514 27.70 3.77 -13.42
C SER A 514 26.23 3.76 -12.98
N ASN A 515 25.46 2.84 -13.56
CA ASN A 515 24.09 2.57 -13.13
C ASN A 515 24.04 1.17 -12.50
N ILE A 516 23.96 1.09 -11.16
CA ILE A 516 23.89 -0.19 -10.42
C ILE A 516 22.75 -1.07 -10.95
N ALA A 517 21.63 -0.48 -11.38
CA ALA A 517 20.51 -1.26 -11.93
C ALA A 517 20.84 -1.96 -13.26
N LYS A 518 21.94 -1.58 -13.93
CA LYS A 518 22.42 -2.14 -15.21
C LYS A 518 23.66 -3.04 -15.06
N ASP A 519 24.18 -3.26 -13.85
CA ASP A 519 25.33 -4.14 -13.59
C ASP A 519 24.91 -5.62 -13.64
N GLU A 520 24.63 -6.09 -14.85
CA GLU A 520 24.05 -7.41 -15.10
C GLU A 520 24.92 -8.59 -14.59
N PRO A 521 26.27 -8.55 -14.66
CA PRO A 521 27.12 -9.57 -14.04
C PRO A 521 26.94 -9.65 -12.52
N ALA A 522 26.89 -8.50 -11.83
CA ALA A 522 26.66 -8.46 -10.39
C ALA A 522 25.28 -9.02 -10.03
N TRP A 523 24.23 -8.61 -10.75
CA TRP A 523 22.87 -9.13 -10.53
C TRP A 523 22.77 -10.63 -10.75
N LYS A 524 23.37 -11.16 -11.83
CA LYS A 524 23.40 -12.61 -12.09
C LYS A 524 24.14 -13.37 -10.99
N LYS A 525 25.24 -12.83 -10.46
CA LYS A 525 25.95 -13.45 -9.33
C LYS A 525 25.08 -13.44 -8.07
N LEU A 526 24.47 -12.30 -7.76
CA LEU A 526 23.57 -12.16 -6.61
C LEU A 526 22.41 -13.15 -6.72
N GLU A 527 21.70 -13.19 -7.85
CA GLU A 527 20.58 -14.10 -8.06
C GLU A 527 20.98 -15.56 -7.86
N ARG A 528 22.17 -15.99 -8.31
CA ARG A 528 22.68 -17.34 -8.06
C ARG A 528 22.90 -17.63 -6.57
N LEU A 529 23.46 -16.66 -5.83
CA LEU A 529 23.67 -16.79 -4.38
C LEU A 529 22.36 -16.87 -3.60
N LEU A 530 21.26 -16.38 -4.18
CA LEU A 530 19.93 -16.38 -3.56
C LEU A 530 19.05 -17.56 -3.99
N ILE A 531 19.57 -18.50 -4.78
CA ILE A 531 18.90 -19.77 -5.06
C ILE A 531 19.17 -20.70 -3.86
N PRO A 532 18.14 -21.32 -3.26
CA PRO A 532 18.33 -22.33 -2.23
C PRO A 532 19.25 -23.45 -2.72
N SER A 533 20.27 -23.77 -1.93
CA SER A 533 21.07 -24.99 -2.13
C SER A 533 20.11 -26.19 -2.07
N ARG A 534 20.12 -27.02 -3.12
CA ARG A 534 19.28 -28.24 -3.20
C ARG A 534 19.60 -29.23 -2.10
#